data_AF-R6Y5B6-F1
#
_entry.id   AF-R6Y5B6-F1
#
_cell.length_a   1.000
_cell.length_b   1.000
_cell.length_c   1.000
_cell.angle_alpha   90.00
_cell.angle_beta   90.00
_cell.angle_gamma   90.00
#
_symmetry.space_group_name_H-M   'P 1'
#
loop_
_entity.id
_entity.type
_entity.pdbx_description
1 polymer ?
#
loop_
_entity_poly.entity_id
_entity_poly.type
_entity_poly.pdbx_seq_one_letter_code
_entity_poly.pdbx_strand_id
1 'polypeptide(L)' 'MDSDYFLHLTNVGREVAEQIYEKHRFFTERLIAAGVDPETAERDACRIEHVISEESFKRLKASSEQMS' A
#
# COMPACT_ATOMS: atom_id res chain seq x y z
N MET A 1 -4.33 1.75 25.94
CA MET A 1 -5.43 0.77 25.81
C MET A 1 -6.52 1.28 26.70
N ASP A 2 -7.64 1.68 26.13
CA ASP A 2 -8.78 2.18 26.92
C ASP A 2 -9.60 1.02 27.47
N SER A 3 -10.51 1.31 28.40
CA SER A 3 -11.41 0.36 29.05
C SER A 3 -12.27 -0.50 28.10
N ASP A 4 -12.35 -0.09 26.82
CA ASP A 4 -13.11 -0.75 25.76
C ASP A 4 -12.22 -1.53 24.75
N TYR A 5 -10.93 -1.77 25.06
CA TYR A 5 -9.97 -2.50 24.21
C TYR A 5 -9.69 -1.88 22.82
N PHE A 6 -10.14 -0.66 22.54
CA PHE A 6 -9.81 0.02 21.27
C PHE A 6 -8.36 0.48 21.23
N LEU A 7 -7.70 0.19 20.10
CA LEU A 7 -6.37 0.70 19.78
C LEU A 7 -6.52 2.01 19.00
N HIS A 8 -6.37 3.14 19.69
CA HIS A 8 -6.38 4.44 19.04
C HIS A 8 -5.00 4.74 18.46
N LEU A 9 -4.91 4.79 17.14
CA LEU A 9 -3.74 5.31 16.47
C LEU A 9 -3.63 6.81 16.78
N THR A 10 -2.42 7.25 17.14
CA THR A 10 -2.11 8.68 17.14
C THR A 10 -2.22 9.23 15.73
N ASN A 11 -2.31 10.55 15.57
CA ASN A 11 -2.35 11.16 14.23
C ASN A 11 -1.18 10.70 13.34
N VAL A 12 0.02 10.59 13.91
CA VAL A 12 1.21 10.05 13.23
C VAL A 12 1.02 8.57 12.89
N GLY A 13 0.49 7.77 13.81
CA GLY A 13 0.22 6.35 13.56
C GLY A 13 -0.79 6.11 12.45
N ARG A 14 -1.79 6.99 12.34
CA ARG A 14 -2.80 6.95 11.27
C ARG A 14 -2.20 7.29 9.91
N GLU A 15 -1.39 8.35 9.82
CA GLU A 15 -0.72 8.74 8.56
C GLU A 15 0.18 7.61 8.04
N VAL A 16 0.94 6.95 8.92
CA VAL A 16 1.79 5.82 8.51
C VAL A 16 0.93 4.64 8.02
N ALA A 17 -0.17 4.32 8.72
CA ALA A 17 -1.07 3.24 8.31
C ALA A 17 -1.73 3.52 6.95
N GLU A 18 -2.20 4.76 6.73
CA GLU A 18 -2.80 5.19 5.46
C GLU A 18 -1.79 5.06 4.31
N GLN A 19 -0.52 5.45 4.51
CA GLN A 19 0.53 5.31 3.49
C GLN A 19 0.85 3.86 3.15
N ILE A 20 0.90 2.97 4.14
CA ILE A 20 1.15 1.54 3.90
C ILE A 20 -0.02 0.94 3.11
N TYR A 21 -1.25 1.24 3.51
CA TYR A 21 -2.44 0.77 2.84
C TYR A 21 -2.55 1.27 1.40
N GLU A 22 -2.16 2.52 1.15
CA GLU A 22 -2.11 3.08 -0.21
C GLU A 22 -1.14 2.30 -1.11
N LYS A 23 0.07 2.01 -0.61
CA LYS A 23 1.06 1.21 -1.34
C LYS A 23 0.55 -0.19 -1.61
N HIS A 24 -0.05 -0.84 -0.61
CA HIS A 24 -0.63 -2.17 -0.74
C HIS A 24 -1.58 -2.24 -1.94
N ARG A 25 -2.59 -1.36 -1.92
CA ARG A 25 -3.63 -1.32 -2.96
C ARG A 25 -3.05 -1.02 -4.33
N PHE A 26 -2.15 -0.06 -4.41
CA PHE A 26 -1.50 0.30 -5.66
C PHE A 26 -0.80 -0.91 -6.30
N PHE A 27 0.02 -1.65 -5.54
CA PHE A 27 0.73 -2.79 -6.09
C PHE A 27 -0.20 -3.95 -6.40
N THR A 28 -1.17 -4.25 -5.54
CA THR A 28 -2.15 -5.33 -5.78
C THR A 28 -2.91 -5.10 -7.08
N GLU A 29 -3.49 -3.91 -7.28
CA GLU A 29 -4.27 -3.59 -8.48
C GLU A 29 -3.41 -3.66 -9.75
N ARG A 30 -2.15 -3.20 -9.69
CA ARG A 30 -1.22 -3.21 -10.83
C ARG A 30 -0.73 -4.61 -11.19
N LEU A 31 -0.45 -5.44 -10.19
CA LEU A 31 -0.05 -6.83 -10.41
C LEU A 31 -1.20 -7.64 -11.01
N ILE A 32 -2.43 -7.44 -10.52
CA ILE A 32 -3.63 -8.05 -11.11
C ILE A 32 -3.82 -7.58 -12.56
N ALA A 33 -3.68 -6.28 -12.83
CA ALA A 33 -3.77 -5.73 -14.18
C ALA A 33 -2.67 -6.27 -15.12
N ALA A 34 -1.50 -6.65 -14.58
CA ALA A 34 -0.43 -7.31 -15.31
C ALA A 34 -0.69 -8.82 -15.55
N GLY A 35 -1.80 -9.38 -15.04
CA GLY A 35 -2.18 -10.78 -15.22
C GLY A 35 -1.71 -11.72 -14.11
N VAL A 36 -1.24 -11.18 -12.98
CA VAL A 36 -0.91 -11.98 -11.79
C VAL A 36 -2.20 -12.41 -11.08
N ASP A 37 -2.23 -13.65 -10.59
CA ASP A 37 -3.33 -14.16 -9.78
C ASP A 37 -3.56 -13.27 -8.53
N PRO A 38 -4.82 -12.96 -8.14
CA PRO A 38 -5.09 -12.06 -7.02
C PRO A 38 -4.44 -12.43 -5.69
N GLU A 39 -4.36 -13.71 -5.34
CA GLU A 39 -3.74 -14.15 -4.07
C GLU A 39 -2.22 -13.91 -4.09
N THR A 40 -1.61 -14.15 -5.26
CA THR A 40 -0.19 -13.88 -5.47
C THR A 40 0.10 -12.37 -5.47
N ALA A 41 -0.76 -11.59 -6.13
CA ALA A 41 -0.66 -10.13 -6.18
C ALA A 41 -0.74 -9.49 -4.80
N GLU A 42 -1.68 -9.93 -3.95
CA GLU A 42 -1.83 -9.45 -2.58
C GLU A 42 -0.59 -9.77 -1.73
N ARG A 43 -0.11 -11.01 -1.80
CA ARG A 43 1.09 -11.45 -1.07
C ARG A 43 2.35 -10.68 -1.48
N ASP A 44 2.51 -10.41 -2.77
CA ASP A 44 3.67 -9.68 -3.26
C ASP A 44 3.56 -8.19 -2.95
N ALA A 45 2.38 -7.59 -3.08
CA ALA A 45 2.13 -6.22 -2.66
C ALA A 45 2.42 -6.01 -1.16
N CYS A 46 1.99 -6.94 -0.31
CA CYS A 46 2.28 -6.94 1.14
C CYS A 46 3.79 -6.92 1.45
N ARG A 47 4.62 -7.51 0.60
CA ARG A 47 6.08 -7.46 0.76
C ARG A 47 6.65 -6.15 0.23
N ILE A 48 6.17 -5.72 -0.93
CA ILE A 48 6.67 -4.52 -1.62
C ILE A 48 6.40 -3.25 -0.80
N GLU A 49 5.20 -3.12 -0.20
CA GLU A 49 4.80 -1.93 0.56
C GLU A 49 5.75 -1.58 1.72
N HIS A 50 6.36 -2.61 2.33
CA HIS A 50 7.27 -2.47 3.46
C HIS A 50 8.72 -2.17 3.06
N VAL A 51 9.13 -2.53 1.84
CA VAL A 51 10.54 -2.40 1.39
C VAL A 51 10.75 -1.29 0.38
N ILE A 52 9.69 -0.85 -0.32
CA ILE A 52 9.81 0.17 -1.35
C ILE A 52 10.02 1.57 -0.75
N SER A 53 11.00 2.30 -1.30
CA SER A 53 11.23 3.69 -0.94
C SER A 53 10.04 4.58 -1.33
N GLU A 54 9.80 5.65 -0.56
CA GLU A 54 8.75 6.62 -0.92
C GLU A 54 8.97 7.25 -2.31
N GLU A 55 10.23 7.54 -2.66
CA GLU A 55 10.58 8.13 -3.95
C GLU A 55 10.19 7.20 -5.11
N SER A 56 10.53 5.91 -5.00
CA SER A 56 10.17 4.91 -6.00
C SER A 56 8.65 4.79 -6.13
N PHE A 57 7.93 4.74 -5.01
CA PHE A 57 6.46 4.67 -5.01
C PHE A 57 5.83 5.88 -5.70
N LYS A 58 6.24 7.10 -5.33
CA LYS A 58 5.72 8.35 -5.91
C LYS A 58 5.94 8.40 -7.43
N ARG A 59 7.12 8.02 -7.91
CA ARG A 59 7.42 7.98 -9.35
C ARG A 59 6.61 6.93 -10.08
N LEU A 60 6.53 5.70 -9.55
CA LEU A 60 5.74 4.63 -10.15
C LEU A 60 4.27 5.04 -10.25
N LYS A 61 3.70 5.60 -9.17
CA LYS A 61 2.33 6.09 -9.17
C LYS A 61 2.11 7.16 -10.25
N ALA A 62 2.95 8.20 -10.30
CA ALA A 62 2.84 9.26 -11.29
C ALA A 62 2.96 8.75 -12.74
N SER A 63 3.92 7.87 -13.04
CA SER A 63 4.05 7.28 -14.39
C SER A 63 2.83 6.46 -14.80
N SER A 64 2.14 5.91 -13.82
CA SER A 64 1.05 4.98 -14.01
C SER A 64 -0.33 5.67 -14.14
N GLU A 65 -0.38 6.98 -13.86
CA GLU A 65 -1.49 7.92 -14.14
C GLU A 65 -1.34 8.61 -15.51
N GLN A 66 -0.11 8.74 -16.02
CA GLN A 66 0.18 9.34 -17.34
C GLN A 66 -0.13 8.44 -18.54
N MET A 67 -0.50 7.18 -18.28
CA MET A 67 -0.84 6.17 -19.31
C MET A 67 -2.36 5.94 -19.44
N SER A 68 -3.18 6.84 -18.89
CA SER A 68 -4.64 6.89 -19.07
C SER A 68 -5.05 8.10 -19.90
#